data_AF-A0A183AK00-F1
#
_entry.id   AF-A0A183AK00-F1
#
_cell.length_a   1.000
_cell.length_b   1.000
_cell.length_c   1.000
_cell.angle_alpha   90.00
_cell.angle_beta   90.00
_cell.angle_gamma   90.00
#
_symmetry.space_group_name_H-M   'P 1'
#
loop_
_entity.id
_entity.type
_entity.pdbx_description
1 polymer ?
#
loop_
_entity_poly.entity_id
_entity_poly.type
_entity_poly.pdbx_seq_one_letter_code
_entity_poly.pdbx_strand_id
1 'polypeptide(L)'
;MCELLMRYGADVNGRDADQWTPLHTAAACRHVDICDCLLNHNADILATNVDGSIPYDIADDDDTSKFLLDEMKLRDEDTVGSESGAGISVNLMNHE
;
A
#
# COMPACT_ATOMS: atom_id res chain seq x y z
N MET A 1 10.81 -8.35 16.25
CA MET A 1 10.14 -7.70 17.40
C MET A 1 8.72 -7.22 17.05
N CYS A 2 8.46 -6.78 15.80
CA CYS A 2 7.13 -6.34 15.35
C CYS A 2 6.07 -7.47 15.28
N GLU A 3 6.47 -8.74 15.08
CA GLU A 3 5.55 -9.88 15.20
C GLU A 3 4.89 -10.00 16.59
N LEU A 4 5.50 -9.45 17.64
CA LEU A 4 4.98 -9.60 19.00
C LEU A 4 3.74 -8.73 19.27
N LEU A 5 3.54 -7.63 18.52
CA LEU A 5 2.38 -6.75 18.71
C LEU A 5 1.11 -7.27 18.01
N MET A 6 1.21 -7.88 16.82
CA MET A 6 0.03 -8.39 16.10
C MET A 6 -0.65 -9.56 16.84
N ARG A 7 0.09 -10.28 17.69
CA ARG A 7 -0.39 -11.45 18.42
C ARG A 7 -1.28 -11.11 19.64
N TYR A 8 -1.40 -9.84 20.02
CA TYR A 8 -2.21 -9.39 21.17
C TYR A 8 -3.62 -8.88 20.82
N GLY A 9 -4.10 -9.10 19.59
CA GLY A 9 -5.41 -8.57 19.16
C GLY A 9 -5.33 -7.09 18.80
N ALA A 10 -4.23 -6.69 18.15
CA ALA A 10 -4.08 -5.33 17.64
C ALA A 10 -5.18 -5.05 16.60
N ASP A 11 -5.99 -4.03 16.85
CA ASP A 11 -6.90 -3.49 15.86
C ASP A 11 -6.10 -3.10 14.60
N VAL A 12 -6.39 -3.74 13.47
CA VAL A 12 -5.70 -3.48 12.19
C VAL A 12 -5.86 -2.05 11.70
N ASN A 13 -6.93 -1.39 12.14
CA ASN A 13 -7.22 0.02 11.90
C ASN A 13 -7.08 0.86 13.17
N GLY A 14 -6.43 0.33 14.21
CA GLY A 14 -6.14 1.06 15.43
C GLY A 14 -5.32 2.30 15.12
N ARG A 15 -5.79 3.46 15.56
CA ARG A 15 -5.11 4.74 15.34
C ARG A 15 -4.42 5.16 16.62
N ASP A 16 -3.13 5.47 16.54
CA ASP A 16 -2.39 6.09 17.65
C ASP A 16 -2.69 7.60 17.76
N ALA A 17 -2.07 8.31 18.70
CA ALA A 17 -2.24 9.75 18.91
C ALA A 17 -2.06 10.60 17.64
N ASP A 18 -1.15 10.19 16.75
CA ASP A 18 -0.89 10.83 15.45
C ASP A 18 -1.72 10.22 14.29
N GLN A 19 -2.78 9.49 14.61
CA GLN A 19 -3.58 8.71 13.65
C GLN A 19 -2.76 7.70 12.83
N TRP A 20 -1.60 7.29 13.34
CA TRP A 20 -0.81 6.23 12.74
C TRP A 20 -1.55 4.90 12.89
N THR A 21 -1.70 4.19 11.77
CA THR A 21 -2.22 2.82 11.74
C THR A 21 -1.07 1.81 11.78
N PRO A 22 -1.34 0.54 12.14
CA PRO A 22 -0.34 -0.52 12.04
C PRO A 22 0.33 -0.59 10.67
N LEU A 23 -0.42 -0.27 9.60
CA LEU A 23 0.09 -0.27 8.24
C LEU A 23 1.10 0.85 8.00
N HIS A 24 0.90 2.03 8.61
CA HIS A 24 1.91 3.09 8.60
C HIS A 24 3.21 2.63 9.26
N THR A 25 3.12 2.06 10.46
CA THR A 25 4.30 1.56 11.16
C THR A 25 5.01 0.46 10.38
N ALA A 26 4.26 -0.46 9.75
CA ALA A 26 4.82 -1.52 8.91
C ALA A 26 5.55 -0.96 7.68
N ALA A 27 4.98 0.07 7.05
CA ALA A 27 5.58 0.76 5.90
C ALA A 27 6.90 1.46 6.28
N ALA A 28 6.90 2.23 7.37
CA ALA A 28 8.11 2.88 7.89
C ALA A 28 9.18 1.88 8.35
N CYS A 29 8.77 0.68 8.80
CA CYS A 29 9.70 -0.38 9.21
C CYS A 29 10.23 -1.24 8.04
N ARG A 30 9.79 -1.02 6.80
CA ARG A 30 10.22 -1.81 5.62
C ARG A 30 9.87 -3.29 5.73
N HIS A 31 8.73 -3.60 6.36
CA HIS A 31 8.29 -4.97 6.62
C HIS A 31 7.12 -5.35 5.71
N VAL A 32 7.45 -5.76 4.48
CA VAL A 32 6.45 -6.19 3.47
C VAL A 32 5.57 -7.33 3.99
N ASP A 33 6.15 -8.32 4.69
CA ASP A 33 5.40 -9.45 5.25
C ASP A 33 4.31 -9.01 6.24
N ILE A 34 4.58 -7.94 7.00
CA ILE A 34 3.62 -7.38 7.95
C ILE A 34 2.53 -6.59 7.21
N CYS A 35 2.91 -5.83 6.17
CA CYS A 35 1.95 -5.15 5.31
C CYS A 35 0.97 -6.15 4.67
N ASP A 36 1.48 -7.25 4.12
CA ASP A 36 0.67 -8.33 3.53
C ASP A 36 -0.32 -8.93 4.55
N CYS A 37 0.18 -9.28 5.75
CA CYS A 37 -0.66 -9.77 6.83
C CYS A 37 -1.77 -8.77 7.20
N LEU A 38 -1.44 -7.49 7.36
CA LEU A 38 -2.42 -6.44 7.71
C LEU A 38 -3.48 -6.26 6.62
N LEU A 39 -3.08 -6.26 5.35
CA LEU A 39 -4.00 -6.13 4.22
C LEU A 39 -4.95 -7.33 4.10
N ASN A 40 -4.44 -8.53 4.37
CA ASN A 40 -5.26 -9.76 4.43
C ASN A 40 -6.28 -9.74 5.58
N HIS A 41 -6.02 -8.93 6.62
CA HIS A 41 -6.96 -8.69 7.73
C HIS A 41 -7.85 -7.44 7.52
N ASN A 42 -8.05 -6.97 6.28
CA ASN A 42 -8.86 -5.79 5.94
C ASN A 42 -8.34 -4.47 6.55
N ALA A 43 -7.02 -4.29 6.67
CA ALA A 43 -6.45 -2.98 6.98
C ALA A 43 -6.76 -1.96 5.86
N ASP A 44 -7.01 -0.72 6.27
CA ASP A 44 -7.20 0.40 5.35
C ASP A 44 -5.86 0.85 4.77
N ILE A 45 -5.62 0.48 3.50
CA ILE A 45 -4.44 0.93 2.73
C ILE A 45 -4.45 2.42 2.42
N LEU A 46 -5.64 3.02 2.41
CA LEU A 46 -5.87 4.45 2.20
C LEU A 46 -5.97 5.25 3.50
N ALA A 47 -5.67 4.64 4.65
CA ALA A 47 -5.69 5.36 5.92
C ALA A 47 -4.70 6.52 5.88
N THR A 48 -5.10 7.68 6.36
CA THR A 48 -4.20 8.85 6.49
C THR A 48 -3.90 9.15 7.95
N ASN A 49 -2.65 9.55 8.21
CA ASN A 49 -2.24 10.06 9.51
C ASN A 49 -2.66 11.53 9.71
N VAL A 50 -2.28 12.15 10.83
CA VAL A 50 -2.57 13.57 11.11
C VAL A 50 -1.97 14.56 10.10
N ASP A 51 -0.90 14.18 9.41
CA ASP A 51 -0.25 15.00 8.37
C ASP A 51 -0.96 14.87 7.00
N GLY A 52 -1.82 13.86 6.86
CA GLY A 52 -2.47 13.54 5.59
C GLY A 52 -1.68 12.56 4.71
N SER A 53 -0.56 12.03 5.21
CA SER A 53 0.21 11.00 4.53
C SER A 53 -0.45 9.63 4.65
N ILE A 54 -0.39 8.85 3.57
CA ILE A 54 -0.79 7.44 3.51
C ILE A 54 0.42 6.52 3.83
N PRO A 55 0.23 5.22 4.15
CA PRO A 55 1.32 4.29 4.44
C PRO A 55 2.38 4.24 3.33
N TYR A 56 1.97 4.35 2.07
CA TYR A 56 2.87 4.44 0.92
C TYR A 56 3.80 5.67 0.97
N ASP A 57 3.31 6.82 1.44
CA ASP A 57 4.05 8.09 1.44
C ASP A 57 5.15 8.09 2.51
N ILE A 58 4.95 7.35 3.60
CA ILE A 58 5.92 7.22 4.70
C ILE A 58 6.82 5.98 4.59
N ALA A 59 6.64 5.17 3.54
CA ALA A 59 7.44 3.98 3.35
C ALA A 59 8.91 4.38 3.10
N ASP A 60 9.82 3.79 3.88
CA ASP A 60 11.25 4.13 3.83
C ASP A 60 11.96 3.45 2.64
N ASP A 61 11.33 2.45 2.02
CA ASP A 61 11.94 1.60 1.00
C ASP A 61 11.05 1.40 -0.23
N ASP A 62 11.67 1.45 -1.42
CA ASP A 62 11.04 1.23 -2.71
C ASP A 62 10.24 -0.08 -2.81
N ASP A 63 10.72 -1.16 -2.18
CA ASP A 63 10.05 -2.47 -2.24
C ASP A 63 8.72 -2.44 -1.49
N THR A 64 8.68 -1.81 -0.31
CA THR A 64 7.45 -1.67 0.48
C THR A 64 6.49 -0.68 -0.18
N SER A 65 7.01 0.42 -0.71
CA SER A 65 6.22 1.39 -1.49
C SER A 65 5.59 0.73 -2.72
N LYS A 66 6.36 -0.03 -3.50
CA LYS A 66 5.83 -0.76 -4.66
C LYS A 66 4.77 -1.77 -4.26
N PHE A 67 4.99 -2.53 -3.20
CA PHE A 67 4.03 -3.52 -2.71
C PHE A 67 2.69 -2.86 -2.33
N LEU A 68 2.72 -1.80 -1.51
CA LEU A 68 1.52 -1.07 -1.12
C LEU A 68 0.83 -0.41 -2.32
N LEU A 69 1.60 0.11 -3.28
CA LEU A 69 1.05 0.70 -4.50
C LEU A 69 0.38 -0.34 -5.41
N ASP A 70 0.97 -1.54 -5.52
CA ASP A 70 0.41 -2.64 -6.30
C ASP A 70 -0.92 -3.12 -5.70
N GLU A 71 -0.94 -3.33 -4.38
CA GLU A 71 -2.15 -3.67 -3.63
C GLU A 71 -3.22 -2.58 -3.69
N MET A 72 -2.82 -1.30 -3.69
CA MET A 72 -3.75 -0.20 -3.88
C MET A 72 -4.40 -0.25 -5.26
N LYS A 73 -3.60 -0.43 -6.33
CA LYS A 73 -4.11 -0.55 -7.71
C LYS A 73 -5.04 -1.75 -7.89
N LEU A 74 -4.71 -2.89 -7.28
CA LEU A 74 -5.55 -4.09 -7.33
C LEU A 74 -6.93 -3.88 -6.72
N ARG A 75 -7.07 -2.99 -5.72
CA ARG A 75 -8.37 -2.66 -5.11
C ARG A 75 -9.17 -1.64 -5.92
N ASP A 76 -8.50 -0.71 -6.60
CA ASP A 76 -9.14 0.26 -7.50
C ASP A 76 -9.62 -0.40 -8.83
N GLU A 77 -8.97 -1.49 -9.27
CA GLU A 77 -9.29 -2.17 -10.54
C GLU A 77 -10.63 -2.92 -10.52
N ASP A 78 -11.20 -3.23 -9.35
CA ASP A 78 -12.55 -3.79 -9.24
C ASP A 78 -13.66 -2.71 -9.35
N THR A 79 -13.32 -1.41 -9.42
CA THR A 79 -14.32 -0.32 -9.45
C THR A 79 -14.38 0.54 -10.70
N VAL A 80 -13.58 0.29 -11.75
CA VAL A 80 -13.83 0.90 -13.07
C VAL A 80 -13.47 -0.03 -14.22
N GLY A 81 -14.43 -0.88 -14.58
CA GLY A 81 -14.76 -1.05 -15.98
C GLY A 81 -15.17 0.30 -16.59
N SER A 82 -14.19 1.10 -17.01
CA SER A 82 -14.37 2.14 -18.04
C SER A 82 -13.01 2.59 -18.59
N GLU A 83 -12.61 1.91 -19.68
CA GLU A 83 -12.07 2.49 -20.91
C GLU A 83 -11.22 3.79 -20.84
N SER A 84 -9.92 3.66 -21.13
CA SER A 84 -9.21 4.38 -22.19
C SER A 84 -7.72 4.00 -22.10
N GLY A 85 -7.15 3.30 -23.07
CA GLY A 85 -7.01 3.80 -24.43
C GLY A 85 -5.68 4.54 -24.60
N ALA A 86 -4.56 3.86 -24.35
CA ALA A 86 -3.26 4.24 -24.91
C ALA A 86 -2.41 2.98 -25.06
N GLY A 87 -2.73 2.18 -26.07
CA GLY A 87 -1.76 1.29 -26.66
C GLY A 87 -0.59 2.13 -27.19
N ILE A 88 0.49 2.23 -26.42
CA ILE A 88 1.77 2.63 -26.97
C ILE A 88 2.40 1.37 -27.57
N SER A 89 1.78 0.91 -28.66
CA SER A 89 2.47 0.09 -29.64
C SER A 89 3.38 1.02 -30.45
N VAL A 90 4.51 1.46 -29.89
CA VAL A 90 5.62 1.87 -30.74
C VAL A 90 6.36 0.60 -31.12
N ASN A 91 5.72 -0.12 -32.06
CA ASN A 91 6.38 -1.18 -32.79
C ASN A 91 7.52 -0.55 -33.59
N LEU A 92 8.67 -1.17 -33.40
CA LEU A 92 9.88 -1.17 -34.19
C LEU A 92 9.65 -0.91 -35.70
N MET A 93 10.69 -0.34 -36.33
CA MET A 93 11.22 -0.69 -37.66
C MET A 93 11.05 0.32 -38.82
N ASN A 94 12.22 0.64 -39.40
CA ASN A 94 12.50 0.88 -40.82
C ASN A 94 12.12 2.26 -41.42
N HIS A 95 13.13 3.01 -41.90
CA HIS A 95 13.65 3.02 -43.28
C HIS A 95 12.67 3.86 -44.14
N GLU A 96 13.02 5.05 -44.60
CA GLU A 96 14.05 5.39 -45.59
C GLU A 96 14.60 6.81 -45.41
#